data_AF-A0A2M8UFU8-F1
#
_entry.id   AF-A0A2M8UFU8-F1
#
_cell.length_a   1.000
_cell.length_b   1.000
_cell.length_c   1.000
_cell.angle_alpha   90.00
_cell.angle_beta   90.00
_cell.angle_gamma   90.00
#
_symmetry.space_group_name_H-M   'P 1'
#
loop_
_entity.id
_entity.type
_entity.pdbx_description
1 polymer ?
#
loop_
_entity_poly.entity_id
_entity_poly.type
_entity_poly.pdbx_seq_one_letter_code
_entity_poly.pdbx_strand_id
1 'polypeptide(L)'
;MSGRNPYLTAQNALESPRQLEYRLFSSVTRALMDVRSLMQSKNPADVAKIASAIGWNRDVWNHLMPEVLDEANLLPKETKVSLINICLFVNKHTDRISLGQATDLGPLIDINRNIMDGLR
;
A
#
# COMPACT_ATOMS: atom_id res chain seq x y z
N MET A 1 -3.11 -20.47 47.11
CA MET A 1 -4.38 -20.38 46.36
C MET A 1 -4.43 -19.04 45.65
N SER A 2 -4.60 -19.11 44.33
CA SER A 2 -5.16 -18.16 43.35
C SER A 2 -5.07 -16.65 43.65
N GLY A 3 -4.60 -15.80 42.75
CA GLY A 3 -4.24 -15.96 41.35
C GLY A 3 -4.16 -14.54 40.78
N ARG A 4 -2.99 -14.13 40.29
CA ARG A 4 -2.89 -12.91 39.47
C ARG A 4 -3.68 -13.19 38.21
N ASN A 5 -4.82 -12.52 38.11
CA ASN A 5 -5.75 -12.64 36.99
C ASN A 5 -5.09 -12.04 35.73
N PRO A 6 -4.66 -12.85 34.74
CA PRO A 6 -4.00 -12.36 33.54
C PRO A 6 -4.98 -11.70 32.55
N TYR A 7 -6.28 -11.75 32.84
CA TYR A 7 -7.34 -11.29 31.93
C TYR A 7 -7.49 -9.76 31.88
N LEU A 8 -6.68 -9.00 32.63
CA LEU A 8 -6.70 -7.53 32.59
C LEU A 8 -5.72 -6.91 31.58
N THR A 9 -4.91 -7.70 30.87
CA THR A 9 -4.04 -7.21 29.78
C THR A 9 -4.61 -7.46 28.37
N ALA A 10 -5.88 -7.87 28.27
CA ALA A 10 -6.58 -8.06 26.99
C ALA A 10 -7.44 -6.83 26.61
N GLN A 11 -7.07 -5.62 27.07
CA GLN A 11 -7.78 -4.36 26.81
C GLN A 11 -7.09 -3.46 25.77
N ASN A 12 -6.30 -4.03 24.86
CA ASN A 12 -6.02 -3.37 23.58
C ASN A 12 -6.77 -4.17 22.51
N ALA A 13 -7.78 -3.57 21.90
CA ALA A 13 -8.48 -4.13 20.75
C ALA A 13 -7.45 -4.36 19.63
N LEU A 14 -6.95 -5.60 19.53
CA LEU A 14 -5.94 -6.03 18.57
C LEU A 14 -6.57 -5.96 17.18
N GLU A 15 -6.21 -4.92 16.43
CA GLU A 15 -6.56 -4.78 15.03
C GLU A 15 -6.14 -6.04 14.26
N SER A 16 -7.03 -6.56 13.40
CA SER A 16 -6.68 -7.72 12.58
C SER A 16 -5.65 -7.32 11.51
N PRO A 17 -4.78 -8.24 11.04
CA PRO A 17 -3.83 -7.94 9.95
C PRO A 17 -4.49 -7.28 8.74
N ARG A 18 -5.72 -7.73 8.39
CA ARG A 18 -6.52 -7.17 7.30
C ARG A 18 -6.94 -5.71 7.52
N GLN A 19 -7.26 -5.34 8.76
CA GLN A 19 -7.57 -3.95 9.12
C GLN A 19 -6.32 -3.07 9.05
N LEU A 20 -5.17 -3.59 9.50
CA LEU A 20 -3.88 -2.88 9.39
C LEU A 20 -3.51 -2.63 7.92
N GLU A 21 -3.64 -3.63 7.05
CA GLU A 21 -3.45 -3.51 5.60
C GLU A 21 -4.39 -2.45 5.01
N TYR A 22 -5.67 -2.50 5.36
CA TYR A 22 -6.65 -1.51 4.89
C TYR A 22 -6.24 -0.08 5.28
N ARG A 23 -5.83 0.15 6.53
CA ARG A 23 -5.37 1.47 6.98
C ARG A 23 -4.12 1.93 6.24
N LEU A 24 -3.18 1.02 5.98
CA LEU A 24 -1.95 1.33 5.25
C LEU A 24 -2.28 1.75 3.81
N PHE A 25 -3.08 0.96 3.09
CA PHE A 25 -3.52 1.28 1.74
C PHE A 25 -4.34 2.58 1.69
N SER A 26 -5.22 2.80 2.66
CA SER A 26 -6.01 4.05 2.75
C SER A 26 -5.11 5.27 2.92
N SER A 27 -4.09 5.17 3.77
CA SER A 27 -3.20 6.30 4.07
C SER A 27 -2.33 6.65 2.87
N VAL A 28 -1.76 5.66 2.19
CA VAL A 28 -0.92 5.91 1.01
C VAL A 28 -1.74 6.34 -0.21
N THR A 29 -2.97 5.84 -0.35
CA THR A 29 -3.91 6.31 -1.39
C THR A 29 -4.23 7.78 -1.20
N ARG A 30 -4.47 8.22 0.04
CA ARG A 30 -4.70 9.63 0.34
C ARG A 30 -3.49 10.49 -0.01
N ALA A 31 -2.28 10.05 0.32
CA ALA A 31 -1.06 10.77 -0.04
C ALA A 31 -0.89 10.92 -1.57
N LEU A 32 -1.18 9.88 -2.35
CA LEU A 32 -1.20 9.96 -3.81
C LEU A 32 -2.24 10.97 -4.33
N MET A 33 -3.44 10.99 -3.73
CA MET A 33 -4.49 11.94 -4.09
C MET A 33 -4.08 13.39 -3.76
N ASP A 34 -3.45 13.61 -2.60
CA ASP A 34 -3.05 14.94 -2.12
C ASP A 34 -2.00 15.59 -3.04
N VAL A 35 -1.15 14.79 -3.71
CA VAL A 35 -0.13 15.30 -4.65
C VAL A 35 -0.57 15.28 -6.12
N ARG A 36 -1.77 14.76 -6.44
CA ARG A 36 -2.21 14.57 -7.83
C ARG A 36 -2.29 15.87 -8.62
N SER A 37 -2.72 16.97 -7.99
CA SER A 37 -2.78 18.29 -8.64
C SER A 37 -1.40 18.90 -8.90
N LEU A 38 -0.35 18.36 -8.28
CA LEU A 38 1.02 18.84 -8.40
C LEU A 38 1.78 18.22 -9.58
N MET A 39 1.22 17.24 -10.29
CA MET A 39 1.92 16.45 -11.32
C MET A 39 2.51 17.26 -12.49
N GLN A 40 2.04 18.49 -12.70
CA GLN A 40 2.56 19.42 -13.71
C GLN A 40 3.48 20.50 -13.12
N SER A 41 3.65 20.53 -11.80
CA SER A 41 4.49 21.51 -11.11
C SER A 41 5.96 21.29 -11.45
N LYS A 42 6.65 22.39 -11.76
CA LYS A 42 8.11 22.43 -11.91
C LYS A 42 8.82 22.88 -10.63
N ASN A 43 8.07 23.15 -9.56
CA ASN A 43 8.64 23.52 -8.28
C ASN A 43 9.35 22.30 -7.67
N PRO A 44 10.66 22.39 -7.33
CA PRO A 44 11.40 21.29 -6.72
C PRO A 44 10.74 20.73 -5.46
N ALA A 45 10.07 21.56 -4.66
CA ALA A 45 9.38 21.13 -3.44
C ALA A 45 8.16 20.25 -3.76
N ASP A 46 7.45 20.53 -4.84
CA ASP A 46 6.29 19.73 -5.26
C ASP A 46 6.74 18.41 -5.89
N VAL A 47 7.82 18.45 -6.68
CA VAL A 47 8.48 17.24 -7.22
C VAL A 47 8.91 16.31 -6.08
N ALA A 48 9.48 16.86 -5.01
CA ALA A 48 9.87 16.08 -3.83
C ALA A 48 8.65 15.44 -3.12
N LYS A 49 7.51 16.14 -3.02
CA LYS A 49 6.27 15.58 -2.46
C LYS A 49 5.74 14.43 -3.31
N ILE A 50 5.73 14.59 -4.64
CA ILE A 50 5.32 13.53 -5.56
C ILE A 50 6.22 12.30 -5.39
N ALA A 51 7.54 12.50 -5.42
CA ALA A 51 8.52 11.43 -5.26
C ALA A 51 8.34 10.69 -3.93
N SER A 52 8.08 11.41 -2.84
CA SER A 52 7.80 10.82 -1.53
C SER A 52 6.52 9.98 -1.54
N ALA A 53 5.43 10.48 -2.13
CA ALA A 53 4.15 9.77 -2.16
C ALA A 53 4.21 8.49 -3.01
N ILE A 54 4.79 8.55 -4.21
CA ILE A 54 4.93 7.38 -5.08
C ILE A 54 5.94 6.37 -4.51
N GLY A 55 7.01 6.85 -3.86
CA GLY A 55 7.98 6.02 -3.17
C GLY A 55 7.33 5.24 -2.03
N TRP A 56 6.56 5.92 -1.17
CA TRP A 56 5.82 5.27 -0.10
C TRP A 56 4.82 4.22 -0.64
N ASN A 57 4.10 4.53 -1.71
CA ASN A 57 3.21 3.57 -2.35
C ASN A 57 3.94 2.31 -2.80
N ARG A 58 5.08 2.49 -3.48
CA ARG A 58 5.93 1.38 -3.90
C ARG A 58 6.42 0.56 -2.71
N ASP A 59 6.82 1.22 -1.63
CA ASP A 59 7.30 0.54 -0.43
C ASP A 59 6.21 -0.30 0.22
N VAL A 60 4.97 0.20 0.33
CA VAL A 60 3.83 -0.58 0.82
C VAL A 60 3.65 -1.87 0.01
N TRP A 61 3.67 -1.78 -1.32
CA TRP A 61 3.56 -2.94 -2.20
C TRP A 61 4.74 -3.91 -2.04
N ASN A 62 5.96 -3.40 -1.93
CA ASN A 62 7.16 -4.24 -1.77
C ASN A 62 7.21 -4.95 -0.41
N HIS A 63 6.65 -4.35 0.65
CA HIS A 63 6.53 -5.01 1.96
C HIS A 63 5.46 -6.12 1.98
N LEU A 64 4.41 -5.99 1.16
CA LEU A 64 3.36 -7.02 1.05
C LEU A 64 3.85 -8.29 0.31
N MET A 65 4.78 -8.17 -0.63
CA MET A 65 5.16 -9.29 -1.51
C MET A 65 5.77 -10.50 -0.80
N PRO A 66 6.68 -10.37 0.18
CA PRO A 66 7.20 -11.51 0.92
C PRO A 66 6.08 -12.36 1.55
N GLU A 67 5.05 -11.73 2.11
CA GLU A 67 3.92 -12.44 2.72
C GLU A 67 3.04 -13.14 1.68
N VAL A 68 2.87 -12.55 0.49
CA VAL A 68 2.15 -13.18 -0.64
C VAL A 68 2.90 -14.40 -1.18
N LEU A 69 4.23 -14.31 -1.24
CA LEU A 69 5.12 -15.34 -1.76
C LEU A 69 5.39 -16.49 -0.78
N ASP A 70 5.08 -16.29 0.50
CA ASP A 70 5.23 -17.32 1.52
C ASP A 70 4.43 -18.59 1.16
N GLU A 71 5.06 -19.76 1.31
CA GLU A 71 4.44 -21.06 1.06
C GLU A 71 3.28 -21.35 2.03
N ALA A 72 3.34 -20.81 3.24
CA ALA A 72 2.29 -20.90 4.25
C ALA A 72 1.08 -19.99 3.94
N ASN A 73 1.21 -19.03 3.02
CA ASN A 73 0.11 -18.17 2.62
C ASN A 73 -0.95 -18.98 1.85
N LEU A 74 -2.20 -18.94 2.34
CA LEU A 74 -3.31 -19.77 1.85
C LEU A 74 -4.07 -19.16 0.66
N LEU A 75 -3.62 -18.03 0.10
CA LEU A 75 -4.27 -17.44 -1.07
C LEU A 75 -4.19 -18.40 -2.27
N PRO A 76 -5.25 -18.45 -3.10
CA PRO A 76 -5.23 -19.20 -4.35
C PRO A 76 -4.05 -18.78 -5.23
N LYS A 77 -3.46 -19.74 -5.96
CA LYS A 77 -2.32 -19.49 -6.85
C LYS A 77 -2.56 -18.35 -7.83
N GLU A 78 -3.76 -18.29 -8.42
CA GLU A 78 -4.14 -17.22 -9.35
C GLU A 78 -4.17 -15.84 -8.69
N THR A 79 -4.68 -15.75 -7.46
CA THR A 79 -4.66 -14.51 -6.68
C THR A 79 -3.24 -14.05 -6.38
N LYS A 80 -2.34 -14.98 -5.98
CA LYS A 80 -0.92 -14.66 -5.76
C LYS A 80 -0.28 -14.11 -7.04
N VAL A 81 -0.52 -14.75 -8.19
CA VAL A 81 -0.01 -14.29 -9.49
C VAL A 81 -0.51 -12.90 -9.84
N SER A 82 -1.81 -12.61 -9.62
CA SER A 82 -2.36 -11.27 -9.84
C SER A 82 -1.70 -10.22 -8.94
N LEU A 83 -1.51 -10.50 -7.66
CA LEU A 83 -0.85 -9.57 -6.72
C LEU A 83 0.62 -9.30 -7.12
N ILE A 84 1.34 -10.33 -7.56
CA ILE A 84 2.71 -10.18 -8.09
C ILE A 84 2.73 -9.26 -9.30
N ASN A 85 1.82 -9.49 -10.26
CA ASN A 85 1.72 -8.65 -11.46
C ASN A 85 1.38 -7.19 -11.14
N ILE A 86 0.52 -6.96 -10.14
CA ILE A 86 0.21 -5.62 -9.65
C ILE A 86 1.45 -4.96 -9.03
N CYS A 87 2.19 -5.66 -8.18
CA CYS A 87 3.41 -5.11 -7.59
C CYS A 87 4.46 -4.76 -8.66
N LEU A 88 4.63 -5.60 -9.68
CA LEU A 88 5.49 -5.30 -10.83
C LEU A 88 5.03 -4.05 -11.58
N PHE A 89 3.72 -3.90 -11.80
CA PHE A 89 3.15 -2.71 -12.42
C PHE A 89 3.41 -1.45 -11.57
N VAL A 90 3.16 -1.51 -10.25
CA VAL A 90 3.38 -0.39 -9.33
C VAL A 90 4.83 0.08 -9.37
N ASN A 91 5.79 -0.85 -9.30
CA ASN A 91 7.21 -0.54 -9.40
C ASN A 91 7.52 0.16 -10.74
N LYS A 92 7.13 -0.45 -11.87
CA LYS A 92 7.38 0.10 -13.21
C LYS A 92 6.72 1.48 -13.42
N HIS A 93 5.50 1.67 -12.96
CA HIS A 93 4.80 2.95 -13.12
C HIS A 93 5.39 4.04 -12.23
N THR A 94 5.81 3.69 -11.02
CA THR A 94 6.57 4.58 -10.12
C THR A 94 7.85 5.07 -10.77
N ASP A 95 8.61 4.18 -11.41
CA ASP A 95 9.84 4.55 -12.13
C ASP A 95 9.53 5.46 -13.32
N ARG A 96 8.48 5.17 -14.10
CA ARG A 96 8.04 6.03 -15.21
C ARG A 96 7.66 7.44 -14.73
N ILE A 97 6.97 7.57 -13.60
CA ILE A 97 6.66 8.87 -13.02
C ILE A 97 7.94 9.59 -12.58
N SER A 98 8.84 8.88 -11.89
CA SER A 98 10.11 9.43 -11.40
C SER A 98 11.01 9.93 -12.54
N LEU A 99 10.96 9.28 -13.70
CA LEU A 99 11.66 9.65 -14.92
C LEU A 99 10.93 10.71 -15.77
N GLY A 100 9.76 11.18 -15.33
CA GLY A 100 8.93 12.13 -16.09
C GLY A 100 8.28 11.54 -17.36
N GLN A 101 8.24 10.21 -17.49
CA GLN A 101 7.66 9.48 -18.62
C GLN A 101 6.16 9.18 -18.44
N ALA A 102 5.62 9.45 -17.25
CA ALA A 102 4.20 9.35 -16.93
C ALA A 102 3.81 10.48 -15.98
N THR A 103 2.62 11.04 -16.18
CA THR A 103 2.09 12.19 -15.42
C THR A 103 0.78 11.90 -14.71
N ASP A 104 0.36 10.63 -14.68
CA ASP A 104 -0.91 10.22 -14.09
C ASP A 104 -0.71 9.25 -12.91
N LEU A 105 -1.28 9.61 -11.76
CA LEU A 105 -1.33 8.79 -10.55
C LEU A 105 -2.60 7.93 -10.47
N GLY A 106 -3.57 8.15 -11.36
CA GLY A 106 -4.84 7.43 -11.42
C GLY A 106 -4.69 5.91 -11.31
N PRO A 107 -3.84 5.27 -12.12
CA PRO A 107 -3.64 3.82 -12.06
C PRO A 107 -3.22 3.30 -10.69
N LEU A 108 -2.32 4.01 -9.97
CA LEU A 108 -1.89 3.60 -8.63
C LEU A 108 -3.01 3.77 -7.59
N ILE A 109 -3.77 4.86 -7.69
CA ILE A 109 -4.91 5.15 -6.81
C ILE A 109 -6.01 4.10 -7.00
N ASP A 110 -6.34 3.77 -8.24
CA ASP A 110 -7.40 2.81 -8.56
C ASP A 110 -7.03 1.39 -8.13
N ILE A 111 -5.77 0.99 -8.34
CA ILE A 111 -5.23 -0.28 -7.81
C ILE A 111 -5.42 -0.36 -6.30
N ASN A 112 -5.00 0.66 -5.55
CA ASN A 112 -5.10 0.62 -4.09
C ASN A 112 -6.57 0.60 -3.63
N ARG A 113 -7.48 1.31 -4.32
CA ARG A 113 -8.92 1.26 -4.03
C ARG A 113 -9.49 -0.12 -4.24
N ASN A 114 -9.15 -0.79 -5.35
CA ASN A 114 -9.58 -2.15 -5.61
C ASN A 114 -9.08 -3.13 -4.54
N ILE A 115 -7.85 -2.96 -4.05
CA ILE A 115 -7.32 -3.75 -2.93
C ILE A 115 -8.12 -3.48 -1.65
N MET A 116 -8.34 -2.21 -1.30
CA MET A 116 -9.13 -1.84 -0.13
C MET A 116 -10.55 -2.41 -0.17
N ASP A 117 -11.20 -2.41 -1.33
CA ASP A 117 -12.52 -3.02 -1.50
C ASP A 117 -12.48 -4.54 -1.28
N GLY A 118 -11.41 -5.20 -1.75
CA GLY A 118 -11.17 -6.63 -1.51
C GLY A 118 -10.77 -6.97 -0.06
N LEU A 119 -10.42 -5.99 0.77
CA LEU A 119 -10.08 -6.17 2.20
C LEU A 119 -11.28 -6.00 3.14
N ARG A 120 -12.43 -5.56 2.63
CA ARG A 120 -13.67 -5.42 3.42
C ARG A 120 -14.31 -6.76 3.78
#